data_AF-A0A529ZFB6-F1
#
_entry.id   AF-A0A529ZFB6-F1
#
_cell.length_a   1.000
_cell.length_b   1.000
_cell.length_c   1.000
_cell.angle_alpha   90.00
_cell.angle_beta   90.00
_cell.angle_gamma   90.00
#
_symmetry.space_group_name_H-M   'P 1'
#
loop_
_entity.id
_entity.type
_entity.pdbx_description
1 polymer ?
#
loop_
_entity_poly.entity_id
_entity_poly.type
_entity_poly.pdbx_seq_one_letter_code
_entity_poly.pdbx_strand_id
1 'polypeptide(L)'
;MTQAKNGDTVRINYTGRLVDGTQFDSSGNEPLQFTLGEGQVIPGLETHVEGMEVGTKSTVTVPADAAYGPHRPEAVVTVDRAAVPANINIDVGTRLQARTREGRPM
;
A
#
# COMPACT_ATOMS: atom_id res chain seq x y z
N MET A 1 11.43 20.89 -20.22
CA MET A 1 11.05 19.55 -19.77
C MET A 1 10.38 19.73 -18.42
N THR A 2 9.19 19.15 -18.21
CA THR A 2 8.43 19.35 -16.97
C THR A 2 8.87 18.30 -15.96
N GLN A 3 9.51 18.73 -14.87
CA GLN A 3 9.86 17.88 -13.74
C GLN A 3 8.77 17.98 -12.67
N ALA A 4 8.44 16.87 -12.04
CA ALA A 4 7.48 16.84 -10.94
C ALA A 4 8.05 17.51 -9.68
N LYS A 5 7.27 18.39 -9.05
CA LYS A 5 7.63 19.13 -7.84
C LYS A 5 6.51 19.06 -6.80
N ASN A 6 6.84 19.29 -5.54
CA ASN A 6 5.84 19.30 -4.46
C ASN A 6 4.71 20.28 -4.78
N GLY A 7 3.47 19.81 -4.60
CA GLY A 7 2.23 20.50 -4.97
C GLY A 7 1.72 20.17 -6.39
N ASP A 8 2.51 19.51 -7.23
CA ASP A 8 2.05 19.10 -8.55
C ASP A 8 1.12 17.88 -8.48
N THR A 9 0.11 17.86 -9.33
CA THR A 9 -0.71 16.68 -9.57
C THR A 9 0.00 15.76 -10.56
N VAL A 10 0.45 14.60 -10.09
CA VAL A 10 1.15 13.63 -10.92
C VAL A 10 0.21 12.47 -11.24
N ARG A 11 0.30 11.97 -12.48
CA ARG A 11 -0.37 10.76 -12.93
C ARG A 11 0.67 9.74 -13.35
N ILE A 12 0.67 8.57 -12.71
CA ILE A 12 1.63 7.51 -13.01
C ILE A 12 0.93 6.21 -13.37
N ASN A 13 1.52 5.50 -14.32
CA ASN A 13 1.24 4.08 -14.49
C ASN A 13 2.30 3.31 -13.70
N TYR A 14 1.88 2.43 -12.80
CA TYR A 14 2.79 1.70 -11.94
C TYR A 14 2.42 0.21 -11.88
N THR A 15 3.41 -0.59 -11.52
CA THR A 15 3.24 -2.01 -11.24
C THR A 15 4.03 -2.33 -9.98
N GLY A 16 3.32 -2.67 -8.91
CA GLY A 16 3.89 -3.10 -7.65
C GLY A 16 4.26 -4.58 -7.70
N ARG A 17 5.54 -4.87 -7.50
CA ARG A 17 6.05 -6.25 -7.40
C ARG A 17 6.77 -6.44 -6.08
N LEU A 18 6.59 -7.61 -5.49
CA LEU A 18 7.39 -8.08 -4.38
C LEU A 18 8.78 -8.50 -4.89
N VAL A 19 9.73 -8.65 -3.95
CA VAL A 19 11.12 -9.03 -4.26
C VAL A 19 11.25 -10.41 -4.92
N ASP A 20 10.25 -11.28 -4.72
CA ASP A 20 10.14 -12.59 -5.35
C ASP A 20 9.59 -12.52 -6.79
N GLY A 21 9.22 -11.33 -7.27
CA GLY A 21 8.62 -11.10 -8.58
C GLY A 21 7.10 -11.17 -8.61
N THR A 22 6.45 -11.51 -7.49
CA THR A 22 4.98 -11.59 -7.39
C THR A 22 4.39 -10.19 -7.52
N GLN A 23 3.52 -9.99 -8.51
CA GLN A 23 2.78 -8.73 -8.65
C GLN A 23 1.69 -8.67 -7.59
N PHE A 24 1.73 -7.64 -6.74
CA PHE A 24 0.71 -7.41 -5.71
C PHE A 24 -0.27 -6.30 -6.09
N ASP A 25 0.18 -5.34 -6.92
CA ASP A 25 -0.65 -4.21 -7.33
C ASP A 25 -0.27 -3.72 -8.74
N SER A 26 -1.19 -3.05 -9.41
CA SER A 26 -0.97 -2.43 -10.72
C SER A 26 -2.05 -1.38 -10.99
N SER A 27 -1.66 -0.23 -11.52
CA SER A 27 -2.61 0.79 -12.00
C SER A 27 -3.44 0.31 -13.21
N GLY A 28 -3.02 -0.76 -13.88
CA GLY A 28 -3.74 -1.30 -15.04
C GLY A 28 -3.91 -0.26 -16.13
N ASN A 29 -5.16 0.03 -16.49
CA ASN A 29 -5.52 1.01 -17.52
C ASN A 29 -5.79 2.42 -16.96
N GLU A 30 -5.90 2.57 -15.64
CA GLU A 30 -6.24 3.85 -15.01
C GLU A 30 -5.04 4.37 -14.22
N PRO A 31 -4.37 5.43 -14.69
CA PRO A 31 -3.21 5.98 -14.00
C PRO A 31 -3.56 6.40 -12.58
N LEU A 32 -2.69 6.07 -11.63
CA LEU A 32 -2.82 6.58 -10.28
C LEU A 32 -2.54 8.08 -10.29
N GLN A 33 -3.51 8.88 -9.84
CA GLN A 33 -3.36 10.31 -9.67
C GLN A 33 -3.16 10.63 -8.19
N PHE A 34 -2.13 11.40 -7.88
CA PHE A 34 -1.86 11.88 -6.53
C PHE A 34 -1.15 13.24 -6.58
N THR A 35 -1.26 14.00 -5.50
CA THR A 35 -0.52 15.26 -5.30
C THR A 35 0.82 14.95 -4.67
N LEU A 36 1.92 15.41 -5.29
CA LEU A 36 3.27 15.20 -4.76
C LEU A 36 3.47 16.03 -3.48
N GLY A 37 3.88 15.39 -2.39
CA GLY A 37 4.18 16.06 -1.12
C GLY A 37 3.01 16.10 -0.12
N GLU A 38 1.86 15.49 -0.45
CA GLU A 38 0.70 15.37 0.45
C GLU A 38 0.67 14.05 1.22
N GLY A 39 1.62 13.13 0.99
CA GLY A 39 1.65 11.84 1.67
C GLY A 39 0.49 10.93 1.28
N GLN A 40 -0.09 11.14 0.09
CA GLN A 40 -1.17 10.30 -0.46
C GLN A 40 -0.66 8.93 -0.93
N VAL A 41 0.65 8.82 -1.19
CA VAL A 41 1.33 7.61 -1.61
C VAL A 41 2.46 7.27 -0.65
N ILE A 42 3.06 6.08 -0.80
CA ILE A 42 4.18 5.68 0.02
C ILE A 42 5.35 6.67 -0.10
N PRO A 43 6.03 7.02 1.01
CA PRO A 43 7.11 8.01 1.01
C PRO A 43 8.19 7.73 -0.04
N GLY A 44 8.60 6.47 -0.20
CA GLY A 44 9.64 6.12 -1.17
C GLY A 44 9.20 6.27 -2.63
N LEU A 45 7.91 6.20 -2.94
CA LEU A 45 7.40 6.50 -4.27
C LEU A 45 7.35 8.01 -4.49
N GLU A 46 6.93 8.78 -3.47
CA GLU A 46 6.89 10.24 -3.52
C GLU A 46 8.29 10.83 -3.78
N THR A 47 9.28 10.43 -2.97
CA THR A 47 10.68 10.85 -3.13
C THR A 47 11.26 10.41 -4.48
N HIS A 48 10.85 9.26 -5.02
CA HIS A 48 11.35 8.80 -6.30
C HIS A 48 10.74 9.58 -7.47
N VAL A 49 9.47 9.98 -7.38
CA VAL A 49 8.78 10.75 -8.40
C VAL A 49 9.21 12.23 -8.36
N GLU A 50 9.64 12.74 -7.21
CA GLU A 50 10.21 14.08 -7.08
C GLU A 50 11.40 14.26 -8.02
N GLY A 51 11.31 15.26 -8.91
CA GLY A 51 12.33 15.52 -9.92
C GLY A 51 12.31 14.61 -11.15
N MET A 52 11.41 13.61 -11.22
CA MET A 52 11.21 12.83 -12.44
C MET A 52 10.62 13.69 -13.56
N GLU A 53 11.07 13.43 -14.79
CA GLU A 53 10.53 14.07 -15.97
C GLU A 53 9.31 13.31 -16.51
N VAL A 54 8.30 14.07 -16.95
CA VAL A 54 7.08 13.50 -17.56
C VAL A 54 7.43 12.63 -18.75
N GLY A 55 6.89 11.40 -18.78
CA GLY A 55 7.09 10.42 -19.84
C GLY A 55 8.27 9.48 -19.62
N THR A 56 9.06 9.70 -18.57
CA THR A 56 10.12 8.75 -18.20
C THR A 56 9.55 7.54 -17.47
N LYS A 57 10.25 6.40 -17.61
CA LYS A 57 9.98 5.18 -16.87
C LYS A 57 11.18 4.86 -16.00
N SER A 58 10.95 4.60 -14.73
CA SER A 58 11.98 4.23 -13.78
C SER A 58 11.49 3.07 -12.90
N THR A 59 12.43 2.30 -12.36
CA THR A 59 12.15 1.21 -11.42
C THR A 59 12.87 1.53 -10.13
N VAL A 60 12.11 1.53 -9.03
CA VAL A 60 12.62 1.83 -7.69
C VAL A 60 12.31 0.67 -6.75
N THR A 61 13.31 0.29 -5.96
CA THR A 61 13.12 -0.65 -4.85
C THR A 61 12.96 0.18 -3.59
N VAL A 62 11.74 0.17 -3.04
CA VAL A 62 11.42 0.92 -1.82
C VAL A 62 11.53 -0.02 -0.62
N PRO A 63 12.35 0.31 0.40
CA PRO A 63 12.42 -0.48 1.63
C PRO A 63 11.08 -0.41 2.39
N ALA A 64 10.79 -1.43 3.21
CA ALA A 64 9.53 -1.52 3.94
C ALA A 64 9.23 -0.25 4.76
N ASP A 65 10.24 0.33 5.43
CA ASP A 65 10.10 1.54 6.24
C ASP A 65 9.64 2.77 5.46
N ALA A 66 9.94 2.84 4.16
CA ALA A 66 9.49 3.91 3.26
C ALA A 66 8.30 3.49 2.37
N ALA A 67 7.77 2.29 2.59
CA ALA A 67 6.60 1.74 1.91
C ALA A 67 5.42 1.60 2.88
N TYR A 68 5.11 0.37 3.30
CA TYR A 68 3.98 0.03 4.19
C TYR A 68 4.40 -0.23 5.64
N GLY A 69 5.67 0.00 5.98
CA GLY A 69 6.26 -0.26 7.27
C GLY A 69 6.70 -1.72 7.48
N PRO A 70 7.44 -1.98 8.57
CA PRO A 70 7.84 -3.33 8.94
C PRO A 70 6.64 -4.14 9.43
N HIS A 71 6.79 -5.46 9.43
CA HIS A 71 5.83 -6.34 10.08
C HIS A 71 5.69 -5.96 11.56
N ARG A 72 4.44 -5.83 12.03
CA ARG A 72 4.10 -5.46 13.40
C ARG A 72 3.60 -6.69 14.15
N PRO A 73 4.44 -7.34 14.98
CA PRO A 73 4.02 -8.50 15.78
C PRO A 73 2.83 -8.16 16.69
N GLU A 74 2.72 -6.92 17.14
CA GLU A 74 1.61 -6.43 17.96
C GLU A 74 0.26 -6.38 17.21
N ALA A 75 0.29 -6.35 15.87
CA ALA A 75 -0.90 -6.46 15.05
C ALA A 75 -1.34 -7.92 14.84
N VAL A 76 -0.56 -8.89 15.32
CA VAL A 76 -0.91 -10.32 15.28
C VAL A 76 -1.66 -10.68 16.56
N VAL A 77 -2.97 -10.89 16.43
CA VAL A 77 -3.83 -11.26 17.56
C VAL A 77 -4.23 -12.72 17.46
N THR A 78 -3.94 -13.50 18.49
CA THR A 78 -4.50 -14.84 18.65
C THR A 78 -5.90 -14.72 19.26
N VAL A 79 -6.90 -15.21 18.55
CA VAL A 79 -8.30 -15.19 18.98
C VAL A 79 -8.76 -16.63 19.20
N ASP A 80 -9.50 -16.86 20.29
CA ASP A 80 -10.12 -18.16 20.53
C ASP A 80 -11.17 -18.46 19.46
N ARG A 81 -11.21 -19.70 18.95
CA ARG A 81 -12.21 -20.13 17.96
C ARG A 81 -13.64 -19.90 18.44
N ALA A 82 -13.89 -19.99 19.75
CA ALA A 82 -15.18 -19.75 20.36
C ALA A 82 -15.63 -18.28 20.26
N ALA A 83 -14.69 -17.34 20.12
CA ALA A 83 -15.00 -15.93 19.91
C ALA A 83 -15.38 -15.62 18.45
N VAL A 84 -15.10 -16.52 17.51
CA VAL A 84 -15.53 -16.40 16.12
C VAL A 84 -16.89 -17.09 15.96
N PRO A 85 -17.92 -16.40 15.44
CA PRO A 85 -19.22 -17.01 15.16
C PRO A 85 -19.10 -18.32 14.38
N ALA A 86 -19.83 -19.36 14.81
CA ALA A 86 -19.74 -20.71 14.24
C ALA A 86 -20.15 -20.77 12.76
N ASN A 87 -20.92 -19.79 12.29
CA ASN A 87 -21.37 -19.64 10.90
C ASN A 87 -20.32 -19.00 9.97
N ILE A 88 -19.14 -18.63 10.46
CA ILE A 88 -18.05 -18.07 9.65
C ILE A 88 -17.03 -19.17 9.34
N ASN A 89 -16.69 -19.30 8.07
CA ASN A 89 -15.63 -20.20 7.62
C ASN A 89 -14.24 -19.56 7.87
N ILE A 90 -13.34 -20.29 8.53
CA ILE A 90 -12.01 -19.80 8.96
C ILE A 90 -10.91 -20.58 8.23
N ASP A 91 -11.03 -20.67 6.92
CA ASP A 91 -9.92 -21.17 6.11
C ASP A 91 -8.73 -20.21 6.15
N VAL A 92 -7.53 -20.77 5.92
CA VAL A 92 -6.30 -19.97 5.81
C VAL A 92 -6.47 -18.97 4.67
N GLY A 93 -6.28 -17.68 4.96
CA GLY A 93 -6.46 -16.59 4.00
C GLY A 93 -7.82 -15.90 4.04
N THR A 94 -8.77 -16.37 4.86
CA THR A 94 -10.04 -15.65 5.08
C THR A 94 -9.78 -14.28 5.71
N ARG A 95 -10.32 -13.23 5.07
CA ARG A 95 -10.33 -11.88 5.62
C ARG A 95 -11.48 -11.73 6.61
N LEU A 96 -11.14 -11.59 7.88
CA LEU A 96 -12.09 -11.33 8.96
C LEU A 96 -11.99 -9.88 9.39
N GLN A 97 -13.13 -9.25 9.65
CA GLN A 97 -13.18 -7.93 10.27
C GLN A 97 -13.52 -8.12 11.75
N ALA A 98 -12.57 -7.80 12.62
CA ALA A 98 -12.83 -7.75 14.05
C ALA A 98 -13.23 -6.32 14.44
N ARG A 99 -14.16 -6.21 15.38
CA ARG A 99 -14.51 -4.94 16.03
C ARG A 99 -14.10 -5.04 17.49
N THR A 100 -13.44 -3.99 17.98
CA THR A 100 -13.18 -3.83 19.42
C THR A 100 -14.50 -3.66 20.19
N ARG A 101 -14.46 -3.82 21.52
CA ARG A 101 -15.63 -3.56 22.40
C ARG A 101 -16.18 -2.14 22.27
N GLU A 102 -15.38 -1.21 21.79
CA GLU A 102 -15.74 0.19 21.53
C GLU A 102 -16.28 0.43 20.10
N GLY A 103 -16.51 -0.63 19.33
CA GLY A 103 -17.07 -0.56 17.98
C GLY A 103 -16.09 -0.12 16.89
N ARG A 104 -14.83 0.16 17.23
CA ARG A 104 -13.78 0.48 16.26
C ARG A 104 -13.29 -0.78 15.55
N PRO A 105 -13.11 -0.75 14.21
CA PRO A 105 -12.46 -1.85 13.49
C PRO A 105 -11.04 -2.05 14.06
N MET A 106 -10.67 -3.31 14.26
CA MET A 106 -9.30 -3.72 14.58
C MET A 106 -8.47 -3.81 13.31
#